data_AF-R1I002-F1
#
_entry.id   AF-R1I002-F1
#
_cell.length_a   1.000
_cell.length_b   1.000
_cell.length_c   1.000
_cell.angle_alpha   90.00
_cell.angle_beta   90.00
_cell.angle_gamma   90.00
#
_symmetry.space_group_name_H-M   'P 1'
#
loop_
_entity.id
_entity.type
_entity.pdbx_description
1 polymer ?
#
loop_
_entity_poly.entity_id
_entity_poly.type
_entity_poly.pdbx_seq_one_letter_code
_entity_poly.pdbx_strand_id
1 'polypeptide(L)'
;MTAFEHQRLTAVEDRRLSPYTGWTREHWTALADRMLAAVVPHRSPGGARIDLPGPASRNGRVSDGLEGFARTFLLAGFRVAGERGADPGGLLEPYARGLAAGTDP
;
A
#
# COMPACT_ATOMS: atom_id res chain seq x y z
N MET A 1 -20.56 0.87 6.91
CA MET A 1 -21.01 0.34 5.60
C MET A 1 -20.28 1.12 4.51
N THR A 2 -19.12 0.64 4.06
CA THR A 2 -18.50 1.03 2.78
C THR A 2 -17.43 0.02 2.38
N ALA A 3 -17.77 -0.76 1.36
CA ALA A 3 -16.95 -1.34 0.30
C ALA A 3 -15.45 -1.58 0.56
N PHE A 4 -15.11 -2.73 1.13
CA PHE A 4 -13.89 -3.46 0.75
C PHE A 4 -14.30 -4.91 0.50
N GLU A 5 -15.25 -5.07 -0.43
CA GLU A 5 -15.46 -6.33 -1.10
C GLU A 5 -14.09 -6.73 -1.68
N HIS A 6 -13.59 -7.92 -1.31
CA HIS A 6 -12.32 -8.42 -1.80
C HIS A 6 -12.34 -8.36 -3.32
N GLN A 7 -11.74 -7.32 -3.89
CA GLN A 7 -11.70 -7.16 -5.32
C GLN A 7 -10.84 -8.31 -5.83
N ARG A 8 -11.51 -9.35 -6.33
CA ARG A 8 -10.85 -10.39 -7.12
C ARG A 8 -10.12 -9.62 -8.23
N LEU A 9 -8.92 -10.06 -8.57
CA LEU A 9 -8.26 -9.60 -9.78
C LEU A 9 -9.12 -10.11 -10.95
N THR A 10 -10.16 -9.34 -11.30
CA THR A 10 -11.20 -9.70 -12.28
C THR A 10 -10.93 -9.12 -13.66
N ALA A 11 -9.85 -8.34 -13.80
CA ALA A 11 -9.42 -7.82 -15.08
C ALA A 11 -9.16 -8.99 -16.05
N VAL A 12 -9.50 -8.79 -17.32
CA VAL A 12 -9.29 -9.81 -18.35
C VAL A 12 -7.82 -9.87 -18.68
N GLU A 13 -7.24 -11.09 -18.70
CA GLU A 13 -5.86 -11.30 -19.09
C GLU A 13 -5.60 -10.89 -20.56
N ASP A 14 -4.48 -10.22 -20.82
CA ASP A 14 -3.96 -9.94 -22.16
C ASP A 14 -2.62 -10.65 -22.36
N ARG A 15 -2.68 -11.83 -22.98
CA ARG A 15 -1.51 -12.66 -23.29
C ARG A 15 -0.70 -12.15 -24.49
N ARG A 16 -1.20 -11.16 -25.23
CA ARG A 16 -0.41 -10.49 -26.27
C ARG A 16 0.49 -9.42 -25.65
N LEU A 17 -0.02 -8.69 -24.65
CA LEU A 17 0.74 -7.67 -23.91
C LEU A 17 1.69 -8.30 -22.88
N SER A 18 1.23 -9.29 -22.11
CA SER A 18 2.03 -10.05 -21.16
C SER A 18 1.92 -11.55 -21.42
N PRO A 19 2.82 -12.15 -22.22
CA PRO A 19 2.70 -13.55 -22.64
C PRO A 19 2.67 -14.56 -21.49
N TYR A 20 3.44 -14.30 -20.43
CA TYR A 20 3.61 -15.27 -19.35
C TYR A 20 2.58 -15.16 -18.23
N THR A 21 2.11 -13.96 -17.90
CA THR A 21 1.16 -13.76 -16.80
C THR A 21 -0.22 -13.33 -17.25
N GLY A 22 -0.36 -12.76 -18.45
CA GLY A 22 -1.60 -12.10 -18.89
C GLY A 22 -1.88 -10.78 -18.17
N TRP A 23 -1.03 -10.35 -17.22
CA TRP A 23 -1.29 -9.18 -16.40
C TRP A 23 -1.04 -7.89 -17.15
N THR A 24 -2.07 -7.05 -17.14
CA THR A 24 -2.07 -5.68 -17.64
C THR A 24 -1.82 -4.68 -16.50
N ARG A 25 -1.76 -3.39 -16.83
CA ARG A 25 -1.72 -2.31 -15.83
C ARG A 25 -2.83 -2.43 -14.79
N GLU A 26 -4.04 -2.80 -15.21
CA GLU A 26 -5.22 -2.91 -14.33
C GLU A 26 -5.01 -3.95 -13.23
N HIS A 27 -4.35 -5.08 -13.55
CA HIS A 27 -4.01 -6.11 -12.58
C HIS A 27 -3.02 -5.57 -11.54
N TRP A 28 -1.98 -4.86 -12.00
CA TRP A 28 -0.97 -4.29 -11.11
C TRP A 28 -1.54 -3.19 -10.21
N THR A 29 -2.40 -2.32 -10.72
CA THR A 29 -3.04 -1.29 -9.90
C THR A 29 -4.02 -1.89 -8.90
N ALA A 30 -4.80 -2.89 -9.29
CA ALA A 30 -5.70 -3.60 -8.37
C ALA A 30 -4.92 -4.35 -7.27
N LEU A 31 -3.77 -4.95 -7.61
CA LEU A 31 -2.90 -5.56 -6.61
C LEU A 31 -2.32 -4.53 -5.65
N ALA A 32 -1.87 -3.37 -6.15
CA ALA A 32 -1.37 -2.28 -5.32
C ALA A 32 -2.45 -1.79 -4.34
N ASP A 33 -3.67 -1.56 -4.84
CA ASP A 33 -4.81 -1.13 -4.02
C ASP A 33 -5.13 -2.17 -2.93
N ARG A 34 -5.10 -3.47 -3.28
CA ARG A 34 -5.28 -4.56 -2.31
C ARG A 34 -4.17 -4.63 -1.27
N MET A 35 -2.91 -4.47 -1.66
CA MET A 35 -1.77 -4.45 -0.73
C MET A 35 -1.87 -3.27 0.23
N LEU A 36 -2.22 -2.08 -0.25
CA LEU A 36 -2.41 -0.88 0.57
C LEU A 36 -3.59 -1.03 1.54
N ALA A 37 -4.70 -1.64 1.11
CA ALA A 37 -5.83 -1.93 1.99
C ALA A 37 -5.47 -2.96 3.08
N ALA A 38 -4.69 -3.99 2.73
CA ALA A 38 -4.34 -5.07 3.64
C ALA A 38 -3.47 -4.60 4.83
N VAL A 39 -2.71 -3.51 4.68
CA VAL A 39 -1.86 -2.98 5.75
C VAL A 39 -2.57 -2.02 6.69
N VAL A 40 -3.77 -1.55 6.35
CA VAL A 40 -4.53 -0.57 7.16
C VAL A 40 -4.72 -1.02 8.62
N PRO A 41 -5.12 -2.27 8.91
CA PRO A 41 -5.32 -2.72 10.30
C PRO A 41 -4.03 -2.76 11.14
N HIS A 42 -2.87 -2.72 10.50
CA HIS A 42 -1.55 -2.82 11.16
C HIS A 42 -0.91 -1.46 11.39
N ARG A 43 -1.59 -0.37 11.03
CA ARG A 43 -1.07 0.97 11.24
C ARG A 43 -1.05 1.32 12.73
N SER A 44 0.09 1.80 13.20
CA SER A 44 0.25 2.34 14.56
C SER A 44 -0.69 3.53 14.82
N PRO A 45 -1.02 3.86 16.10
CA PRO A 45 -1.99 4.92 16.41
C PRO A 45 -1.73 6.28 15.75
N GLY A 46 -0.47 6.72 15.68
CA GLY A 46 -0.07 7.96 15.00
C GLY A 46 0.20 7.81 13.50
N GLY A 47 0.15 6.59 12.97
CA GLY A 47 0.34 6.32 11.55
C GLY A 47 1.78 6.28 11.04
N ALA A 48 2.78 6.51 11.90
CA ALA A 48 4.21 6.56 11.55
C ALA A 48 4.86 5.19 11.30
N ARG A 49 4.17 4.10 11.65
CA ARG A 49 4.61 2.71 11.44
C ARG A 49 3.48 1.81 10.97
N ILE A 50 3.86 0.73 10.27
CA ILE A 50 3.00 -0.40 9.90
C ILE A 50 3.54 -1.67 10.60
N ASP A 51 2.94 -2.02 11.74
CA ASP A 51 3.41 -3.07 12.64
C ASP A 51 2.79 -4.43 12.23
N LEU A 52 3.31 -5.03 11.15
CA LEU A 52 2.86 -6.35 10.65
C LEU A 52 3.10 -7.48 11.68
N PRO A 53 2.23 -8.50 11.74
CA PRO A 53 2.39 -9.62 12.65
C PRO A 53 3.58 -10.49 12.26
N GLY A 54 4.27 -11.04 13.26
CA GLY A 54 5.41 -11.94 13.06
C GLY A 54 6.53 -11.74 14.06
N PRO A 55 7.59 -12.57 13.98
CA PRO A 55 8.82 -12.34 14.72
C PRO A 55 9.47 -11.04 14.26
N ALA A 56 10.11 -10.32 15.18
CA ALA A 56 10.90 -9.16 14.84
C ALA A 56 12.12 -9.57 14.01
N SER A 57 12.55 -8.73 13.08
CA SER A 57 13.85 -8.88 12.43
C SER A 57 14.99 -8.62 13.42
N ARG A 58 16.23 -8.83 12.96
CA ARG A 58 17.44 -8.46 13.71
C ARG A 58 17.49 -6.97 14.09
N ASN A 59 16.77 -6.11 13.37
CA ASN A 59 16.73 -4.68 13.59
C ASN A 59 15.62 -4.25 14.57
N GLY A 60 14.81 -5.19 15.06
CA GLY A 60 13.78 -4.97 16.06
C GLY A 60 12.47 -4.40 15.51
N ARG A 61 11.39 -4.55 16.31
CA ARG A 61 10.01 -4.26 15.89
C ARG A 61 9.77 -2.82 15.41
N VAL A 62 10.44 -1.86 16.03
CA VAL A 62 10.30 -0.44 15.64
C VAL A 62 10.84 -0.22 14.24
N SER A 63 12.04 -0.75 13.94
CA SER A 63 12.64 -0.66 12.60
C SER A 63 11.79 -1.38 11.56
N ASP A 64 11.24 -2.55 11.91
CA ASP A 64 10.35 -3.30 11.01
C ASP A 64 9.10 -2.50 10.65
N GLY A 65 8.49 -1.85 11.65
CA GLY A 65 7.32 -1.01 11.46
C GLY A 65 7.59 0.23 10.60
N LEU A 66 8.75 0.87 10.76
CA LEU A 66 9.20 1.99 9.92
C LEU A 66 9.42 1.54 8.47
N GLU A 67 10.01 0.38 8.26
CA GLU A 67 10.19 -0.17 6.92
C GLU A 67 8.85 -0.52 6.27
N GLY A 68 7.89 -1.05 7.05
CA GLY A 68 6.52 -1.27 6.60
C GLY A 68 5.83 0.03 6.16
N PHE A 69 6.05 1.13 6.89
CA PHE A 69 5.60 2.46 6.48
C PHE A 69 6.28 2.89 5.18
N ALA A 70 7.61 2.85 5.09
CA ALA A 70 8.36 3.33 3.94
C ALA A 70 8.00 2.58 2.64
N ARG A 71 7.93 1.25 2.67
CA ARG A 71 7.60 0.44 1.49
C ARG A 71 6.20 0.70 0.97
N THR A 72 5.23 0.81 1.88
CA THR A 72 3.84 1.05 1.49
C THR A 72 3.62 2.51 1.09
N PHE A 73 4.38 3.45 1.66
CA PHE A 73 4.39 4.85 1.21
C PHE A 73 4.89 4.97 -0.24
N LEU A 74 5.98 4.29 -0.59
CA LEU A 74 6.47 4.25 -1.98
C LEU A 74 5.43 3.65 -2.93
N LEU A 75 4.75 2.56 -2.51
CA LEU A 75 3.68 1.95 -3.29
C LEU A 75 2.52 2.93 -3.53
N ALA A 76 2.06 3.63 -2.48
CA ALA A 76 1.01 4.65 -2.59
C ALA A 76 1.44 5.81 -3.52
N GLY A 77 2.69 6.27 -3.39
CA GLY A 77 3.27 7.31 -4.24
C GLY A 77 3.27 6.91 -5.72
N PHE A 78 3.76 5.71 -6.06
CA PHE A 78 3.74 5.21 -7.44
C PHE A 78 2.32 5.00 -7.97
N ARG A 79 1.41 4.53 -7.11
CA ARG A 79 0.01 4.29 -7.47
C ARG A 79 -0.71 5.57 -7.87
N VAL A 80 -0.48 6.67 -7.15
CA VAL A 80 -1.07 7.99 -7.44
C VAL A 80 -0.36 8.70 -8.59
N ALA A 81 0.98 8.64 -8.64
CA ALA A 81 1.75 9.19 -9.76
C ALA A 81 1.35 8.53 -11.09
N GLY A 82 1.08 7.22 -11.08
CA GLY A 82 0.57 6.47 -12.23
C GLY A 82 -0.78 6.98 -12.74
N GLU A 83 -1.59 7.63 -11.90
CA GLU A 83 -2.86 8.28 -12.25
C GLU A 83 -2.73 9.78 -12.49
N ARG A 84 -1.52 10.26 -12.81
CA ARG A 84 -1.22 11.69 -13.03
C ARG A 84 -1.57 12.56 -11.82
N GLY A 85 -1.40 12.01 -10.61
CA GLY A 85 -1.66 12.73 -9.37
C GLY A 85 -3.11 12.68 -8.88
N ALA A 86 -4.02 12.01 -9.59
CA ALA A 86 -5.38 11.80 -9.09
C ALA A 86 -5.38 10.81 -7.91
N ASP A 87 -5.89 11.24 -6.76
CA ASP A 87 -6.01 10.43 -5.54
C ASP A 87 -7.45 10.39 -5.02
N PRO A 88 -8.41 9.82 -5.77
CA PRO A 88 -9.81 9.74 -5.33
C PRO A 88 -10.01 8.86 -4.09
N GLY A 89 -9.05 7.97 -3.80
CA GLY A 89 -9.07 7.10 -2.63
C GLY A 89 -8.43 7.71 -1.38
N GLY A 90 -7.83 8.90 -1.48
CA GLY A 90 -7.12 9.55 -0.38
C GLY A 90 -5.97 8.70 0.17
N LEU A 91 -5.24 8.00 -0.70
CA LEU A 91 -4.16 7.09 -0.34
C LEU A 91 -3.01 7.83 0.36
N LEU A 92 -2.72 9.08 0.00
CA LEU A 92 -1.54 9.80 0.50
C LEU A 92 -1.74 10.46 1.86
N GLU A 93 -2.96 10.83 2.20
CA GLU A 93 -3.29 11.58 3.43
C GLU A 93 -2.88 10.82 4.72
N PRO A 94 -3.13 9.51 4.88
CA PRO A 94 -2.61 8.75 6.02
C PRO A 94 -1.08 8.72 6.13
N TYR A 95 -0.36 8.80 5.00
CA TYR A 95 1.10 8.84 5.00
C TYR A 95 1.63 10.23 5.35
N ALA A 96 0.96 11.30 4.92
CA ALA A 96 1.30 12.66 5.33
C ALA A 96 1.19 12.82 6.86
N ARG A 97 0.09 12.33 7.47
CA ARG A 97 -0.06 12.31 8.93
C ARG A 97 1.00 11.48 9.62
N GLY A 98 1.31 10.30 9.07
CA GLY A 98 2.34 9.41 9.63
C GLY A 98 3.74 10.01 9.58
N LEU A 99 4.08 10.75 8.51
CA LEU A 99 5.33 11.50 8.42
C LEU A 99 5.42 12.56 9.52
N ALA A 100 4.38 13.39 9.68
CA ALA A 100 4.34 14.42 10.71
C ALA A 100 4.50 13.83 12.13
N ALA A 101 3.72 12.78 12.44
CA ALA A 101 3.79 12.10 13.73
C ALA A 101 5.13 11.38 13.98
N GLY A 102 5.81 10.92 12.93
CA GLY A 102 7.12 10.28 13.05
C GLY A 102 8.28 11.24 13.27
N THR A 103 8.08 12.53 13.03
CA THR A 103 9.08 13.59 13.19
C THR A 103 8.84 14.53 14.37
N ASP A 104 7.75 14.31 15.12
CA ASP A 104 7.43 15.04 16.35
C ASP A 104 8.30 14.49 17.50
N PRO A 105 9.21 15.29 18.08
CA PRO A 105 10.24 14.84 19.02
C PRO A 105 9.72 14.41 20.40
#